data_AF-A0A2Z7A3D2-F1
#
_entry.id   AF-A0A2Z7A3D2-F1
#
_cell.length_a   1.000
_cell.length_b   1.000
_cell.length_c   1.000
_cell.angle_alpha   90.00
_cell.angle_beta   90.00
_cell.angle_gamma   90.00
#
_symmetry.space_group_name_H-M   'P 1'
#
loop_
_entity.id
_entity.type
_entity.pdbx_description
1 polymer ?
#
loop_
_entity_poly.entity_id
_entity_poly.type
_entity_poly.pdbx_seq_one_letter_code
_entity_poly.pdbx_strand_id
1 'polypeptide(L)'
;MELKSCPLLSAPIKDLSSPEVLDIARFAVTENNKRGEAKLQFVKVVKGESQVVAGVNYKLVIAASDATAGNAPGNYEAVVWDKLAAHSRQLVSFKKV
;
A
#
# COMPACT_ATOMS: atom_id res chain seq x y z
N MET A 1 -0.41 8.35 -23.11
CA MET A 1 0.31 7.07 -23.25
C MET A 1 0.06 6.27 -21.99
N GLU A 2 -0.98 5.43 -22.00
CA GLU A 2 -1.22 4.49 -20.90
C GLU A 2 -0.29 3.30 -21.09
N LEU A 3 0.73 3.19 -20.24
CA LEU A 3 1.51 1.96 -20.11
C LEU A 3 0.56 0.91 -19.53
N LYS A 4 -0.12 0.19 -20.43
CA LYS A 4 -0.96 -0.95 -20.09
C LYS A 4 -0.12 -1.92 -19.26
N SER A 5 -0.57 -2.14 -18.02
CA SER A 5 -0.17 -3.20 -17.10
C SER A 5 0.41 -4.40 -17.86
N CYS A 6 1.73 -4.58 -17.83
CA CYS A 6 2.36 -5.79 -18.37
C CYS A 6 2.13 -6.91 -17.36
N PRO A 7 1.29 -7.93 -17.66
CA PRO A 7 0.96 -8.97 -16.69
C PRO A 7 2.17 -9.87 -16.35
N LEU A 8 3.24 -9.79 -17.15
CA LEU A 8 4.41 -10.66 -17.08
C LEU A 8 5.44 -10.27 -16.00
N LEU A 9 5.23 -9.17 -15.28
CA LEU A 9 6.17 -8.67 -14.25
C LEU A 9 5.52 -8.42 -12.89
N SER A 10 4.35 -9.01 -12.62
CA SER A 10 3.83 -9.07 -11.24
C SER A 10 4.56 -10.16 -10.46
N ALA A 11 5.10 -9.85 -9.29
CA ALA A 11 5.80 -10.79 -8.44
C ALA A 11 5.35 -10.66 -6.96
N PRO A 12 5.20 -11.79 -6.24
CA PRO A 12 4.96 -11.75 -4.81
C PRO A 12 6.18 -11.17 -4.08
N ILE A 13 5.93 -10.32 -3.10
CA ILE A 13 6.97 -9.72 -2.25
C ILE A 13 7.34 -10.74 -1.18
N LYS A 14 8.62 -11.14 -1.16
CA LYS A 14 9.13 -12.14 -0.22
C LYS A 14 9.40 -11.55 1.17
N ASP A 15 10.05 -10.40 1.22
CA ASP A 15 10.36 -9.71 2.48
C ASP A 15 9.39 -8.55 2.73
N LEU A 16 8.31 -8.88 3.45
CA LEU A 16 7.28 -7.93 3.86
C LEU A 16 7.75 -6.98 4.97
N SER A 17 8.90 -7.27 5.60
CA SER A 17 9.52 -6.46 6.65
C SER A 17 10.65 -5.57 6.14
N SER A 18 10.95 -5.62 4.84
CA SER A 18 11.95 -4.75 4.24
C SER A 18 11.62 -3.27 4.48
N PRO A 19 12.62 -2.40 4.69
CA PRO A 19 12.39 -0.98 4.96
C PRO A 19 11.52 -0.30 3.89
N GLU A 20 11.72 -0.65 2.62
CA GLU A 20 10.95 -0.12 1.49
C GLU A 20 9.46 -0.49 1.59
N VAL A 21 9.15 -1.76 1.83
CA VAL A 21 7.76 -2.24 1.91
C VAL A 21 7.04 -1.65 3.12
N LEU A 22 7.73 -1.54 4.26
CA LEU A 22 7.19 -0.88 5.45
C LEU A 22 6.95 0.61 5.23
N ASP A 23 7.84 1.29 4.53
CA ASP A 23 7.70 2.72 4.19
C ASP A 23 6.50 2.96 3.25
N ILE A 24 6.33 2.11 2.23
CA ILE A 24 5.17 2.16 1.33
C ILE A 24 3.86 1.89 2.09
N ALA A 25 3.85 0.93 3.01
CA ALA A 25 2.67 0.63 3.82
C ALA A 25 2.29 1.80 4.75
N ARG A 26 3.27 2.43 5.40
CA ARG A 26 3.05 3.63 6.24
C ARG A 26 2.59 4.82 5.42
N PHE A 27 3.16 5.01 4.23
CA PHE A 27 2.68 6.01 3.28
C PHE A 27 1.20 5.80 2.95
N ALA A 28 0.78 4.56 2.65
CA ALA A 28 -0.60 4.26 2.32
C ALA A 28 -1.58 4.62 3.45
N VAL A 29 -1.26 4.25 4.69
CA VAL A 29 -2.07 4.61 5.87
C VAL A 29 -2.11 6.12 6.07
N THR A 30 -0.98 6.80 5.92
CA THR A 30 -0.88 8.25 6.08
C THR A 30 -1.73 8.99 5.05
N GLU A 31 -1.62 8.61 3.77
CA GLU A 31 -2.42 9.20 2.70
C GLU A 31 -3.91 8.89 2.83
N ASN A 32 -4.28 7.71 3.32
CA ASN A 32 -5.67 7.39 3.61
C ASN A 32 -6.23 8.29 4.72
N ASN A 33 -5.48 8.45 5.82
CA ASN A 33 -5.92 9.27 6.96
C ASN A 33 -6.09 10.74 6.57
N LYS A 34 -5.36 11.26 5.58
CA LYS A 34 -5.55 12.62 5.03
C LYS A 34 -6.92 12.80 4.36
N ARG A 35 -7.58 11.73 3.91
CA ARG A 35 -8.92 11.78 3.30
C ARG A 35 -10.05 11.90 4.34
N GLY A 36 -9.74 11.78 5.64
CA GLY A 36 -10.67 12.05 6.73
C GLY A 36 -11.64 10.93 7.10
N GLU A 37 -11.56 9.75 6.46
CA GLU A 37 -12.50 8.65 6.68
C GLU A 37 -12.22 7.85 7.96
N ALA A 38 -10.96 7.77 8.41
CA ALA A 38 -10.56 7.03 9.61
C ALA A 38 -9.20 7.53 10.16
N LYS A 39 -8.90 7.22 11.42
CA LYS A 39 -7.59 7.45 12.06
C LYS A 39 -6.88 6.12 12.29
N LEU A 40 -6.43 5.52 11.19
CA LEU A 40 -5.78 4.21 11.21
C LEU A 40 -4.31 4.32 11.65
N GLN A 41 -3.86 3.35 12.44
CA GLN A 41 -2.46 3.14 12.78
C GLN A 41 -1.95 1.87 12.10
N PHE A 42 -0.83 1.97 11.39
CA PHE A 42 -0.19 0.83 10.75
C PHE A 42 0.30 -0.18 11.79
N VAL A 43 -0.01 -1.47 11.59
CA VAL A 43 0.47 -2.56 12.44
C VAL A 43 1.52 -3.39 11.71
N LYS A 44 1.17 -4.00 10.57
CA LYS A 44 2.08 -4.84 9.78
C LYS A 44 1.60 -5.01 8.35
N VAL A 45 2.49 -5.47 7.47
CA VAL A 45 2.14 -5.99 6.15
C VAL A 45 1.82 -7.49 6.27
N VAL A 46 0.70 -7.91 5.69
CA VAL A 46 0.19 -9.30 5.74
C VAL A 46 0.56 -10.06 4.48
N LYS A 47 0.45 -9.41 3.31
CA LYS A 47 0.89 -9.92 2.01
C LYS A 47 1.14 -8.75 1.06
N GLY A 48 1.90 -9.00 0.01
CA GLY A 48 2.15 -7.99 -1.01
C GLY A 48 2.57 -8.58 -2.35
N GLU A 49 2.21 -7.88 -3.41
CA GLU A 49 2.72 -8.09 -4.76
C GLU A 49 3.21 -6.75 -5.32
N SER A 50 4.26 -6.81 -6.14
CA SER A 50 4.77 -5.66 -6.89
C SER A 50 4.63 -5.92 -8.38
N GLN A 51 4.36 -4.86 -9.13
CA GLN A 51 4.24 -4.93 -10.59
C GLN A 51 4.98 -3.76 -11.24
N VAL A 52 5.85 -4.07 -12.20
CA VAL A 52 6.54 -3.07 -13.01
C VAL A 52 5.61 -2.51 -14.09
N VAL A 53 5.52 -1.18 -14.14
CA VAL A 53 4.76 -0.40 -15.12
C VAL A 53 5.58 0.85 -15.51
N ALA A 54 4.96 2.03 -15.64
CA ALA A 54 5.63 3.33 -15.66
C ALA A 54 6.20 3.73 -14.28
N GLY A 55 6.90 2.82 -13.61
CA GLY A 55 7.19 2.84 -12.17
C GLY A 55 6.86 1.49 -11.56
N VAL A 56 6.53 1.44 -10.27
CA VAL A 56 6.17 0.19 -9.58
C VAL A 56 4.83 0.35 -8.87
N ASN A 57 3.89 -0.54 -9.15
CA ASN A 57 2.67 -0.67 -8.35
C ASN A 57 2.91 -1.67 -7.23
N TYR A 58 2.67 -1.25 -5.99
CA TYR A 58 2.65 -2.10 -4.82
C TYR A 58 1.22 -2.33 -4.40
N LYS A 59 0.75 -3.58 -4.45
CA LYS A 59 -0.53 -3.98 -3.89
C LYS A 59 -0.26 -4.74 -2.60
N LEU A 60 -0.52 -4.09 -1.48
CA LEU A 60 -0.27 -4.61 -0.14
C LEU A 60 -1.59 -4.90 0.54
N VAL A 61 -1.66 -5.99 1.30
CA VAL A 61 -2.64 -6.10 2.38
C VAL A 61 -1.93 -5.81 3.68
N ILE A 62 -2.46 -4.83 4.41
CA ILE A 62 -1.90 -4.33 5.67
C ILE A 62 -2.91 -4.53 6.79
N ALA A 63 -2.41 -4.85 7.98
CA ALA A 63 -3.20 -4.76 9.20
C ALA A 63 -3.07 -3.33 9.75
N ALA A 64 -4.20 -2.72 10.09
CA ALA A 64 -4.24 -1.40 10.71
C ALA A 64 -5.33 -1.35 11.79
N SER A 65 -5.06 -0.67 12.89
CA SER A 65 -6.01 -0.48 13.98
C SER A 65 -6.60 0.92 13.94
N ASP A 66 -7.90 1.02 14.17
CA ASP A 66 -8.52 2.31 14.46
C ASP A 66 -8.33 2.65 15.94
N ALA A 67 -7.52 3.67 16.21
CA ALA A 67 -7.21 4.09 17.58
C ALA A 67 -8.45 4.56 18.36
N THR A 68 -9.55 4.87 17.66
CA THR A 68 -10.78 5.40 18.28
C THR A 68 -11.82 4.32 18.55
N ALA A 69 -11.70 3.14 17.93
CA ALA A 69 -12.76 2.13 17.93
C ALA A 69 -12.57 1.02 18.96
N GLY A 70 -11.42 0.93 19.65
CA GLY A 70 -11.14 -0.12 20.65
C GLY A 70 -11.15 -1.56 20.11
N ASN A 71 -11.26 -1.72 18.79
CA ASN A 71 -11.43 -3.00 18.12
C ASN A 71 -10.09 -3.60 17.69
N ALA A 72 -10.09 -4.92 17.47
CA ALA A 72 -8.95 -5.61 16.87
C ALA A 72 -8.56 -4.99 15.50
N PRO A 73 -7.27 -5.04 15.11
CA PRO A 73 -6.83 -4.52 13.82
C PRO A 73 -7.62 -5.14 12.65
N GLY A 74 -8.04 -4.29 11.72
CA GLY A 74 -8.64 -4.71 10.46
C GLY A 74 -7.59 -4.88 9.37
N ASN A 75 -7.91 -5.67 8.35
CA ASN A 75 -7.08 -5.77 7.16
C ASN A 75 -7.57 -4.81 6.07
N TYR A 76 -6.62 -4.25 5.32
CA TYR A 76 -6.88 -3.30 4.26
C TYR A 76 -6.00 -3.62 3.07
N GLU A 77 -6.58 -3.64 1.88
CA GLU A 77 -5.83 -3.63 0.62
C GLU A 77 -5.51 -2.19 0.23
N ALA A 78 -4.22 -1.92 0.03
CA ALA A 78 -3.69 -0.66 -0.42
C ALA A 78 -2.93 -0.84 -1.73
N VAL A 79 -3.25 -0.02 -2.73
CA VAL A 79 -2.48 0.07 -3.97
C VAL A 79 -1.75 1.40 -3.98
N VAL A 80 -0.42 1.35 -4.01
CA VAL A 80 0.46 2.51 -4.09
C VAL A 80 1.26 2.44 -5.37
N TRP A 81 1.24 3.52 -6.15
CA TRP A 81 2.07 3.65 -7.33
C TRP A 81 3.31 4.49 -7.01
N ASP A 82 4.48 3.87 -7.06
CA ASP A 82 5.78 4.51 -6.94
C ASP A 82 6.27 4.97 -8.33
N LYS A 83 6.28 6.28 -8.53
CA LYS A 83 6.67 6.92 -9.78
C LYS A 83 8.16 7.21 -9.72
N LEU A 84 8.97 6.21 -10.07
CA LEU A 84 10.45 6.31 -10.05
C LEU A 84 10.97 7.57 -10.76
N ALA A 85 10.43 7.91 -11.94
CA ALA A 85 10.87 9.07 -12.71
C ALA A 85 10.52 10.43 -12.05
N ALA A 86 9.52 10.47 -11.17
CA ALA A 86 9.05 11.68 -10.51
C ALA A 86 9.38 11.72 -9.02
N HIS A 87 10.14 10.73 -8.50
CA HIS A 87 10.49 10.56 -7.09
C HIS A 87 9.30 10.79 -6.13
N SER A 88 8.12 10.31 -6.52
CA SER A 88 6.87 10.53 -5.80
C SER A 88 6.02 9.27 -5.77
N ARG A 89 5.19 9.14 -4.73
CA ARG A 89 4.22 8.06 -4.59
C ARG A 89 2.80 8.60 -4.63
N GLN A 90 1.88 7.76 -5.10
CA GLN A 90 0.46 8.05 -5.12
C GLN A 90 -0.34 6.89 -4.54
N LEU A 91 -1.20 7.17 -3.56
CA LEU A 91 -2.19 6.21 -3.08
C LEU A 91 -3.31 6.08 -4.13
N VAL A 92 -3.31 4.97 -4.87
CA VAL A 92 -4.29 4.68 -5.92
C VAL A 92 -5.61 4.22 -5.31
N SER A 93 -5.55 3.27 -4.37
CA SER A 93 -6.73 2.78 -3.67
C SER A 93 -6.39 2.33 -2.26
N PHE A 94 -7.40 2.38 -1.39
CA PHE A 94 -7.34 1.89 -0.02
C PHE A 94 -8.71 1.35 0.36
N LYS A 95 -8.83 0.06 0.68
CA LYS A 95 -10.12 -0.59 0.93
C LYS A 95 -9.99 -1.62 2.05
N LYS A 96 -10.98 -1.69 2.94
CA LYS A 96 -11.07 -2.76 3.93
C LYS A 96 -11.32 -4.10 3.24
N VAL A 97 -10.67 -5.17 3.69
CA VAL A 97 -10.83 -6.56 3.19
C VAL A 97 -11.30 -7.51 4.28
#